data_AF-A0AAW9BAM0-F1
#
_entry.id   AF-A0AAW9BAM0-F1
#
_cell.length_a   1.000
_cell.length_b   1.000
_cell.length_c   1.000
_cell.angle_alpha   90.00
_cell.angle_beta   90.00
_cell.angle_gamma   90.00
#
_symmetry.space_group_name_H-M   'P 1'
#
loop_
_entity.id
_entity.type
_entity.pdbx_description
1 polymer ?
#
loop_
_entity_poly.entity_id
_entity_poly.type
_entity_poly.pdbx_seq_one_letter_code
_entity_poly.pdbx_strand_id
1 'polypeptide(L)'
;MKSQNKELQVNPRNFQPSLLQKNLHKSRKGKSKTKKALAKAPNYYRDLFQPIEGVFSRPSFGEFQFTYCGYMIANQREGVLNIYVPQETDSPLLESLESYGFYLCKKYPISVPNSSRSSRLLMKRYLSEKVSDQQAVETIMQLKIMLNAAIKKQQQSEDLDISAMPSLSPTIFKSLKDIGINKQSELRKADLNVLFHKIKSGNSKSYKGVRLLFQLHCLREDTQVPYLSNDTKQRLVDSYNFFAKIRGYAPLTYMFYS
;
A
#
# COMPACT_ATOMS: atom_id res chain seq x y z
N MET A 1 -41.27 -45.26 -46.03
CA MET A 1 -39.94 -45.81 -45.66
C MET A 1 -39.13 -44.68 -45.04
N LYS A 2 -38.79 -44.75 -43.75
CA LYS A 2 -38.06 -43.68 -43.02
C LYS A 2 -36.63 -44.14 -42.76
N SER A 3 -35.64 -43.41 -43.26
CA SER A 3 -34.22 -43.69 -43.04
C SER A 3 -33.64 -42.77 -41.95
N GLN A 4 -32.86 -43.38 -41.08
CA GLN A 4 -32.14 -42.80 -39.95
C GLN A 4 -30.85 -42.13 -40.42
N ASN A 5 -30.49 -40.99 -39.83
CA ASN A 5 -29.09 -40.58 -39.69
C ASN A 5 -28.86 -40.26 -38.20
N LYS A 6 -28.06 -41.10 -37.55
CA LYS A 6 -27.71 -41.02 -36.12
C LYS A 6 -26.46 -40.16 -35.95
N GLU A 7 -26.59 -39.08 -35.19
CA GLU A 7 -25.49 -38.52 -34.41
C GLU A 7 -25.16 -39.46 -33.25
N LEU A 8 -23.89 -39.50 -32.82
CA LEU A 8 -23.51 -39.84 -31.44
C LEU A 8 -22.10 -39.29 -31.17
N GLN A 9 -22.06 -38.16 -30.45
CA GLN A 9 -20.86 -37.47 -29.99
C GLN A 9 -20.26 -38.15 -28.74
N VAL A 10 -18.94 -38.01 -28.65
CA VAL A 10 -18.00 -38.67 -27.74
C VAL A 10 -18.15 -38.19 -26.29
N ASN A 11 -18.16 -39.12 -25.33
CA ASN A 11 -18.17 -38.87 -23.88
C ASN A 11 -16.85 -39.37 -23.25
N PRO A 12 -16.03 -38.52 -22.60
CA PRO A 12 -14.74 -38.93 -22.03
C PRO A 12 -14.86 -39.34 -20.55
N ARG A 13 -14.77 -40.65 -20.29
CA ARG A 13 -14.42 -41.21 -18.97
C ARG A 13 -13.28 -42.18 -19.16
N ASN A 14 -12.09 -41.81 -18.69
CA ASN A 14 -11.03 -42.74 -18.32
C ASN A 14 -9.93 -41.99 -17.56
N PHE A 15 -9.92 -42.08 -16.23
CA PHE A 15 -8.70 -42.10 -15.42
C PHE A 15 -9.06 -42.63 -14.03
N GLN A 16 -8.67 -43.88 -13.75
CA GLN A 16 -8.76 -44.53 -12.44
C GLN A 16 -7.49 -44.24 -11.62
N PRO A 17 -7.60 -43.99 -10.30
CA PRO A 17 -6.44 -43.84 -9.42
C PRO A 17 -6.20 -45.13 -8.62
N SER A 18 -5.06 -45.80 -8.83
CA SER A 18 -4.53 -46.77 -7.86
C SER A 18 -3.04 -46.99 -8.07
N LEU A 19 -2.21 -46.49 -7.16
CA LEU A 19 -0.88 -47.04 -6.83
C LEU A 19 -0.43 -46.42 -5.50
N LEU A 20 -1.06 -46.90 -4.42
CA LEU A 20 -0.60 -46.71 -3.05
C LEU A 20 0.22 -47.94 -2.64
N GLN A 21 1.43 -47.66 -2.18
CA GLN A 21 2.24 -48.39 -1.19
C GLN A 21 2.92 -49.72 -1.56
N LYS A 22 4.25 -49.70 -1.35
CA LYS A 22 5.18 -50.70 -0.75
C LYS A 22 6.53 -50.54 -1.46
N ASN A 23 7.69 -50.35 -0.86
CA ASN A 23 8.22 -50.37 0.50
C ASN A 23 9.53 -49.57 0.49
N LEU A 24 9.96 -49.00 1.61
CA LEU A 24 11.37 -49.05 2.05
C LEU A 24 11.51 -48.45 3.46
N HIS A 25 11.36 -49.31 4.46
CA HIS A 25 11.91 -49.07 5.78
C HIS A 25 13.39 -49.43 5.81
N LYS A 26 14.22 -48.47 6.24
CA LYS A 26 15.34 -48.57 7.20
C LYS A 26 16.52 -47.68 6.78
N SER A 27 16.56 -46.48 7.35
CA SER A 27 17.81 -45.91 7.85
C SER A 27 17.50 -45.13 9.11
N ARG A 28 17.74 -45.80 10.24
CA ARG A 28 17.76 -45.23 11.58
C ARG A 28 19.08 -44.45 11.68
N LYS A 29 19.10 -43.20 11.19
CA LYS A 29 20.12 -42.22 11.60
C LYS A 29 19.48 -41.34 12.64
N GLY A 30 20.04 -41.38 13.85
CA GLY A 30 19.58 -40.61 15.00
C GLY A 30 19.37 -39.17 14.61
N LYS A 31 18.10 -38.73 14.57
CA LYS A 31 17.79 -37.31 14.63
C LYS A 31 18.24 -36.88 16.01
N SER A 32 19.43 -36.27 16.07
CA SER A 32 19.75 -35.31 17.11
C SER A 32 18.46 -34.52 17.37
N LYS A 33 17.95 -34.58 18.60
CA LYS A 33 16.91 -33.66 19.04
C LYS A 33 17.57 -32.29 19.10
N THR A 34 17.82 -31.69 17.94
CA THR A 34 18.01 -30.25 17.82
C THR A 34 16.78 -29.69 18.48
N LYS A 35 16.96 -29.06 19.65
CA LYS A 35 15.89 -28.40 20.39
C LYS A 35 15.13 -27.58 19.36
N LYS A 36 13.90 -27.99 19.00
CA LYS A 36 13.00 -27.11 18.27
C LYS A 36 12.89 -25.88 19.16
N ALA A 37 13.45 -24.75 18.72
CA ALA A 37 13.18 -23.47 19.37
C ALA A 37 11.67 -23.40 19.55
N LEU A 38 11.19 -23.04 20.75
CA LEU A 38 9.77 -23.03 21.06
C LEU A 38 9.06 -22.10 20.08
N ALA A 39 8.39 -22.68 19.08
CA ALA A 39 7.52 -21.94 18.19
C ALA A 39 6.50 -21.20 19.05
N LYS A 40 6.43 -19.86 18.92
CA LYS A 40 5.46 -19.05 19.64
C LYS A 40 4.05 -19.42 19.19
N ALA A 41 3.08 -19.28 20.09
CA ALA A 41 1.67 -19.55 19.79
C ALA A 41 1.18 -18.65 18.64
N PRO A 42 0.24 -19.09 17.78
CA PRO A 42 -0.18 -18.33 16.57
C PRO A 42 -0.65 -16.88 16.80
N ASN A 43 -1.13 -16.56 18.00
CA ASN A 43 -1.61 -15.23 18.38
C ASN A 43 -0.58 -14.40 19.18
N TYR A 44 0.60 -14.96 19.45
CA TYR A 44 1.55 -14.40 20.41
C TYR A 44 1.97 -12.96 20.07
N TYR A 45 2.44 -12.75 18.84
CA TYR A 45 2.89 -11.43 18.41
C TYR A 45 1.73 -10.47 18.17
N ARG A 46 0.52 -10.97 17.95
CA ARG A 46 -0.69 -10.13 17.91
C ARG A 46 -0.90 -9.46 19.25
N ASP A 47 -0.88 -10.24 20.32
CA ASP A 47 -1.11 -9.75 21.67
C ASP A 47 0.06 -8.85 22.12
N LEU A 48 1.30 -9.22 21.77
CA LEU A 48 2.50 -8.41 22.07
C LEU A 48 2.50 -7.05 21.38
N PHE A 49 2.09 -6.97 20.11
CA PHE A 49 2.12 -5.72 19.32
C PHE A 49 0.83 -4.93 19.36
N GLN A 50 -0.24 -5.46 19.94
CA GLN A 50 -1.53 -4.77 20.12
C GLN A 50 -1.39 -3.37 20.76
N PRO A 51 -0.51 -3.13 21.76
CA PRO A 51 -0.35 -1.81 22.36
C PRO A 51 0.38 -0.79 21.47
N ILE A 52 1.03 -1.21 20.38
CA ILE A 52 1.85 -0.32 19.56
C ILE A 52 0.94 0.48 18.61
N GLU A 53 0.78 1.77 18.90
CA GLU A 53 -0.10 2.66 18.13
C GLU A 53 0.22 2.65 16.62
N GLY A 54 -0.82 2.58 15.78
CA GLY A 54 -0.71 2.61 14.33
C GLY A 54 -0.22 1.31 13.68
N VAL A 55 0.13 0.29 14.46
CA VAL A 55 0.41 -1.06 13.94
C VAL A 55 -0.90 -1.84 13.89
N PHE A 56 -1.31 -2.22 12.68
CA PHE A 56 -2.52 -3.00 12.46
C PHE A 56 -2.16 -4.46 12.27
N SER A 57 -2.91 -5.36 12.90
CA SER A 57 -2.76 -6.80 12.73
C SER A 57 -3.87 -7.35 11.81
N ARG A 58 -3.50 -8.26 10.91
CA ARG A 58 -4.43 -8.95 9.99
C ARG A 58 -4.14 -10.45 9.98
N PRO A 59 -5.16 -11.31 10.12
CA PRO A 59 -4.98 -12.75 9.95
C PRO A 59 -4.60 -13.09 8.50
N SER A 60 -3.61 -13.95 8.32
CA SER A 60 -3.14 -14.44 7.02
C SER A 60 -2.56 -15.84 7.15
N PHE A 61 -3.08 -16.80 6.38
CA PHE A 61 -2.63 -18.20 6.35
C PHE A 61 -2.54 -18.87 7.74
N GLY A 62 -3.44 -18.53 8.66
CA GLY A 62 -3.47 -19.10 10.02
C GLY A 62 -2.57 -18.41 11.04
N GLU A 63 -1.87 -17.34 10.66
CA GLU A 63 -1.03 -16.51 11.53
C GLU A 63 -1.34 -15.01 11.30
N PHE A 64 -0.51 -14.11 11.82
CA PHE A 64 -0.73 -12.66 11.75
C PHE A 64 0.33 -11.94 10.92
N GLN A 65 -0.14 -11.01 10.08
CA GLN A 65 0.65 -9.97 9.44
C GLN A 65 0.44 -8.65 10.17
N PHE A 66 1.49 -7.85 10.23
CA PHE A 66 1.51 -6.55 10.89
C PHE A 66 1.84 -5.47 9.87
N THR A 67 0.99 -4.45 9.80
CA THR A 67 1.13 -3.36 8.82
C THR A 67 1.21 -2.00 9.49
N TYR A 68 2.02 -1.10 8.92
CA TYR A 68 2.13 0.30 9.30
C TYR A 68 2.12 1.16 8.03
N CYS A 69 1.29 2.21 7.99
CA CYS A 69 1.12 3.08 6.81
C CYS A 69 0.86 2.32 5.49
N GLY A 70 0.15 1.19 5.55
CA GLY A 70 -0.15 0.35 4.38
C GLY A 70 0.96 -0.64 3.98
N TYR A 71 2.14 -0.61 4.62
CA TYR A 71 3.22 -1.57 4.37
C TYR A 71 3.24 -2.67 5.42
N MET A 72 3.46 -3.91 5.00
CA MET A 72 3.75 -5.01 5.93
C MET A 72 5.14 -4.81 6.53
N ILE A 73 5.20 -4.67 7.85
CA ILE A 73 6.44 -4.47 8.62
C ILE A 73 6.89 -5.73 9.35
N ALA A 74 5.96 -6.65 9.63
CA ALA A 74 6.28 -7.95 10.22
C ALA A 74 5.22 -9.00 9.90
N ASN A 75 5.58 -10.28 10.04
CA ASN A 75 4.62 -11.35 10.14
C ASN A 75 5.14 -12.48 11.04
N GLN A 76 4.20 -13.20 11.64
CA GLN A 76 4.48 -14.45 12.30
C GLN A 76 4.38 -15.58 11.27
N ARG A 77 5.43 -16.42 11.17
CA ARG A 77 5.40 -17.64 10.37
C ARG A 77 5.95 -18.84 11.12
N GLU A 78 5.16 -19.88 11.28
CA GLU A 78 5.52 -21.09 12.06
C GLU A 78 6.01 -20.75 13.48
N GLY A 79 5.43 -19.72 14.10
CA GLY A 79 5.85 -19.24 15.42
C GLY A 79 7.15 -18.40 15.44
N VAL A 80 7.71 -18.08 14.28
CA VAL A 80 8.92 -17.25 14.10
C VAL A 80 8.51 -15.84 13.68
N LEU A 81 9.15 -14.82 14.28
CA LEU A 81 8.96 -13.45 13.85
C LEU A 81 9.80 -13.16 12.62
N ASN A 82 9.16 -12.74 11.54
CA ASN A 82 9.83 -12.13 10.41
C ASN A 82 9.52 -10.64 10.39
N ILE A 83 10.52 -9.84 10.07
CA ILE A 83 10.41 -8.38 9.92
C ILE A 83 10.83 -7.97 8.52
N TYR A 84 10.29 -6.85 8.05
CA TYR A 84 10.54 -6.30 6.73
C TYR A 84 11.14 -4.91 6.89
N VAL A 85 12.44 -4.80 6.61
CA VAL A 85 13.24 -3.57 6.77
C VAL A 85 13.38 -2.89 5.41
N PRO A 86 13.08 -1.59 5.27
CA PRO A 86 13.32 -0.89 4.01
C PRO A 86 14.81 -0.89 3.65
N GLN A 87 15.12 -1.32 2.42
CA GLN A 87 16.50 -1.51 1.95
C GLN A 87 17.32 -0.22 2.00
N GLU A 88 16.69 0.93 1.77
CA GLU A 88 17.34 2.24 1.82
C GLU A 88 17.79 2.67 3.22
N THR A 89 17.25 2.02 4.24
CA THR A 89 17.48 2.34 5.65
C THR A 89 18.19 1.20 6.37
N ASP A 90 18.78 0.24 5.66
CA ASP A 90 19.28 -1.00 6.27
C ASP A 90 20.51 -0.80 7.18
N SER A 91 21.36 0.20 6.91
CA SER A 91 22.62 0.41 7.65
C SER A 91 22.49 0.68 9.17
N PRO A 92 21.56 1.52 9.67
CA PRO A 92 21.53 1.86 11.10
C PRO A 92 20.98 0.75 12.01
N LEU A 93 20.22 -0.21 11.46
CA LEU A 93 19.51 -1.23 12.25
C LEU A 93 20.23 -2.59 12.24
N LEU A 94 21.20 -2.77 11.35
CA LEU A 94 21.79 -4.08 11.05
C LEU A 94 22.49 -4.69 12.26
N GLU A 95 23.31 -3.91 12.96
CA GLU A 95 24.05 -4.36 14.15
C GLU A 95 23.11 -4.76 15.29
N SER A 96 22.04 -3.97 15.52
CA SER A 96 21.03 -4.27 16.53
C SER A 96 20.27 -5.56 16.20
N LEU A 97 19.89 -5.75 14.93
CA LEU A 97 19.18 -6.95 14.48
C LEU A 97 20.00 -8.22 14.72
N GLU A 98 21.27 -8.23 14.34
CA GLU A 98 22.14 -9.37 14.56
C GLU A 98 22.33 -9.66 16.06
N SER A 99 22.49 -8.61 16.88
CA SER A 99 22.59 -8.73 18.34
C SER A 99 21.33 -9.33 18.98
N TYR A 100 20.15 -9.04 18.43
CA TYR A 100 18.85 -9.58 18.85
C TYR A 100 18.56 -10.97 18.25
N GLY A 101 19.50 -11.51 17.48
CA GLY A 101 19.39 -12.84 16.88
C GLY A 101 18.57 -12.89 15.59
N PHE A 102 18.29 -11.75 14.97
CA PHE A 102 17.76 -11.71 13.62
C PHE A 102 18.84 -12.02 12.59
N TYR A 103 18.47 -12.72 11.54
CA TYR A 103 19.34 -12.97 10.40
C TYR A 103 18.63 -12.70 9.08
N LEU A 104 19.38 -12.20 8.10
CA LEU A 104 18.86 -11.88 6.78
C LEU A 104 18.44 -13.15 6.05
N CYS A 105 17.20 -13.19 5.58
CA CYS A 105 16.72 -14.27 4.73
C CYS A 105 17.30 -14.10 3.32
N LYS A 106 18.20 -15.01 2.91
CA LYS A 106 18.86 -14.95 1.58
C LYS A 106 17.93 -15.16 0.37
N LYS A 107 16.65 -15.50 0.58
CA LYS A 107 15.67 -15.55 -0.51
C LYS A 107 15.25 -14.12 -0.83
N TYR A 108 15.56 -13.69 -2.06
CA TYR A 108 15.34 -12.41 -2.76
C TYR A 108 14.56 -11.30 -2.03
N PRO A 109 14.97 -10.01 -2.16
CA PRO A 109 14.22 -8.89 -1.61
C PRO A 109 12.75 -8.97 -2.03
N ILE A 110 11.86 -8.81 -1.05
CA ILE A 110 10.42 -8.92 -1.27
C ILE A 110 9.93 -7.51 -1.57
N SER A 111 9.43 -7.30 -2.80
CA SER A 111 8.57 -6.14 -3.06
C SER A 111 7.28 -6.39 -2.30
N VAL A 112 7.08 -5.67 -1.19
CA VAL A 112 5.84 -5.74 -0.44
C VAL A 112 4.82 -4.87 -1.21
N PRO A 113 3.75 -5.46 -1.76
CA PRO A 113 2.76 -4.68 -2.49
C PRO A 113 2.06 -3.71 -1.54
N ASN A 114 2.08 -2.43 -1.89
CA ASN A 114 1.13 -1.46 -1.37
C ASN A 114 -0.22 -1.69 -2.10
N SER A 115 -1.34 -1.53 -1.40
CA SER A 115 -2.67 -1.56 -2.01
C SER A 115 -2.87 -0.38 -3.00
N SER A 116 -2.04 0.66 -2.91
CA SER A 116 -1.90 1.70 -3.94
C SER A 116 -0.67 1.45 -4.82
N ARG A 117 -0.87 1.38 -6.14
CA ARG A 117 0.14 1.05 -7.17
C ARG A 117 1.35 2.01 -7.27
N SER A 118 1.45 3.04 -6.42
CA SER A 118 2.33 4.19 -6.62
C SER A 118 3.60 4.24 -5.75
N SER A 119 3.87 3.24 -4.90
CA SER A 119 5.18 3.10 -4.25
C SER A 119 5.54 1.63 -4.02
N ARG A 120 6.75 1.23 -4.43
CA ARG A 120 7.34 -0.08 -4.13
C ARG A 120 8.62 0.10 -3.33
N LEU A 121 8.50 0.47 -2.05
CA LEU A 121 9.64 0.33 -1.13
C LEU A 121 10.15 -1.11 -1.17
N LEU A 122 11.42 -1.28 -1.52
CA LEU A 122 12.08 -2.58 -1.49
C LEU A 122 12.38 -2.93 -0.02
N MET A 123 11.91 -4.10 0.42
CA MET A 123 12.10 -4.57 1.78
C MET A 123 13.01 -5.79 1.82
N LYS A 124 13.94 -5.80 2.76
CA LYS A 124 14.71 -6.97 3.16
C LYS A 124 14.00 -7.69 4.29
N ARG A 125 13.92 -9.02 4.19
CA ARG A 125 13.29 -9.85 5.22
C ARG A 125 14.34 -10.39 6.18
N TYR A 126 14.19 -10.07 7.46
CA TYR A 126 14.95 -10.69 8.55
C TYR A 126 14.04 -11.60 9.36
N LEU A 127 14.60 -12.61 10.00
CA LEU A 127 13.84 -13.49 10.89
C LEU A 127 14.62 -13.83 12.15
N SER A 128 13.89 -14.03 13.26
CA SER A 128 14.46 -14.47 14.53
C SER A 128 13.57 -15.51 15.21
N GLU A 129 14.19 -16.62 15.60
CA GLU A 129 13.55 -17.70 16.37
C GLU A 129 13.66 -17.48 17.89
N LYS A 130 14.48 -16.51 18.32
CA LYS A 130 14.92 -16.37 19.72
C LYS A 130 14.84 -14.95 20.28
N VAL A 131 14.26 -14.01 19.53
CA VAL A 131 14.13 -12.61 19.96
C VAL A 131 13.31 -12.53 21.26
N SER A 132 13.75 -11.70 22.21
CA SER A 132 12.97 -11.44 23.43
C SER A 132 11.79 -10.50 23.13
N ASP A 133 10.79 -10.50 24.00
CA ASP A 133 9.60 -9.66 23.80
C ASP A 133 9.94 -8.17 23.76
N GLN A 134 10.83 -7.74 24.66
CA GLN A 134 11.31 -6.37 24.70
C GLN A 134 12.03 -5.99 23.40
N GLN A 135 12.96 -6.83 22.93
CA GLN A 135 13.69 -6.59 21.68
C GLN A 135 12.76 -6.59 20.47
N ALA A 136 11.74 -7.45 20.45
CA ALA A 136 10.75 -7.50 19.39
C ALA A 136 9.93 -6.20 19.33
N VAL A 137 9.48 -5.69 20.48
CA VAL A 137 8.73 -4.42 20.56
C VAL A 137 9.63 -3.24 20.16
N GLU A 138 10.86 -3.17 20.67
CA GLU A 138 11.85 -2.15 20.29
C GLU A 138 12.10 -2.17 18.76
N THR A 139 12.28 -3.35 18.18
CA THR A 139 12.49 -3.53 16.74
C THR A 139 11.29 -3.01 15.92
N ILE A 140 10.06 -3.34 16.33
CA ILE A 140 8.85 -2.85 15.65
C ILE A 140 8.72 -1.32 15.76
N MET A 141 9.00 -0.75 16.93
CA MET A 141 8.99 0.71 17.10
C MET A 141 10.00 1.40 16.21
N GLN A 142 11.22 0.86 16.11
CA GLN A 142 12.26 1.45 15.27
C GLN A 142 11.96 1.29 13.77
N LEU A 143 11.39 0.16 13.36
CA LEU A 143 10.89 -0.06 12.00
C LEU A 143 9.84 0.98 11.60
N LYS A 144 8.94 1.39 12.49
CA LYS A 144 7.97 2.47 12.21
C LYS A 144 8.68 3.79 11.89
N ILE A 145 9.69 4.15 12.68
CA ILE A 145 10.46 5.39 12.50
C ILE A 145 11.19 5.36 11.15
N MET A 146 11.86 4.24 10.86
CA MET A 146 12.60 4.05 9.60
C MET A 146 11.68 4.05 8.39
N LEU A 147 10.53 3.37 8.48
CA LEU A 147 9.55 3.31 7.41
C LEU A 147 8.95 4.70 7.12
N ASN A 148 8.65 5.49 8.15
CA ASN A 148 8.24 6.88 7.97
C ASN A 148 9.32 7.72 7.26
N ALA A 149 10.58 7.56 7.64
CA ALA A 149 11.69 8.25 6.99
C ALA A 149 11.82 7.82 5.52
N ALA A 150 11.72 6.52 5.23
CA ALA A 150 11.78 5.97 3.88
C ALA A 150 10.61 6.45 3.01
N ILE A 151 9.37 6.44 3.53
CA ILE A 151 8.19 6.96 2.82
C ILE A 151 8.37 8.45 2.50
N LYS A 152 8.81 9.25 3.48
CA LYS A 152 9.07 10.69 3.26
C LYS A 152 10.16 10.90 2.22
N LYS A 153 11.27 10.14 2.31
CA LYS A 153 12.37 10.23 1.36
C LYS A 153 11.94 9.82 -0.04
N GLN A 154 11.14 8.78 -0.19
CA GLN A 154 10.60 8.39 -1.49
C GLN A 154 9.66 9.46 -2.05
N GLN A 155 8.76 10.01 -1.23
CA GLN A 155 7.90 11.14 -1.61
C GLN A 155 8.67 12.41 -1.98
N GLN A 156 9.91 12.56 -1.49
CA GLN A 156 10.81 13.67 -1.81
C GLN A 156 11.72 13.36 -3.01
N SER A 157 12.13 12.11 -3.21
CA SER A 157 13.10 11.71 -4.23
C SER A 157 12.44 11.32 -5.56
N GLU A 158 11.22 10.80 -5.51
CA GLU A 158 10.43 10.57 -6.71
C GLU A 158 9.59 11.83 -6.96
N ASP A 159 10.08 12.68 -7.86
CA ASP A 159 9.24 13.67 -8.53
C ASP A 159 8.29 12.91 -9.48
N LEU A 160 7.38 12.16 -8.87
CA LEU A 160 6.53 11.16 -9.49
C LEU A 160 5.74 11.82 -10.62
N ASP A 161 5.64 11.12 -11.75
CA ASP A 161 4.73 11.55 -12.82
C ASP A 161 3.31 11.65 -12.26
N ILE A 162 2.58 12.66 -12.72
CA ILE A 162 1.22 12.95 -12.28
C ILE A 162 0.26 11.78 -12.55
N SER A 163 0.57 10.89 -13.52
CA SER A 163 -0.16 9.65 -13.80
C SER A 163 -0.18 8.65 -12.65
N ALA A 164 0.77 8.73 -11.71
CA ALA A 164 0.83 7.83 -10.56
C ALA A 164 -0.13 8.24 -9.42
N MET A 165 -0.86 9.37 -9.54
CA MET A 165 -1.78 9.80 -8.48
C MET A 165 -3.04 8.94 -8.39
N PRO A 166 -3.41 8.48 -7.18
CA PRO A 166 -4.67 7.78 -6.99
C PRO A 166 -5.85 8.71 -7.28
N SER A 167 -6.94 8.17 -7.82
CA SER A 167 -8.18 8.90 -8.13
C SER A 167 -8.08 9.98 -9.22
N LEU A 168 -6.97 10.05 -9.97
CA LEU A 168 -6.82 10.98 -11.08
C LEU A 168 -7.63 10.51 -12.30
N SER A 169 -8.74 11.19 -12.59
CA SER A 169 -9.52 10.89 -13.80
C SER A 169 -8.73 11.20 -15.08
N PRO A 170 -8.91 10.45 -16.18
CA PRO A 170 -8.20 10.68 -17.45
C PRO A 170 -8.34 12.11 -17.97
N THR A 171 -9.51 12.70 -17.78
CA THR A 171 -9.80 14.05 -18.25
C THR A 171 -9.03 15.11 -17.43
N ILE A 172 -8.90 14.92 -16.11
CA ILE A 172 -8.13 15.86 -15.25
C ILE A 172 -6.63 15.68 -15.54
N PHE A 173 -6.18 14.43 -15.70
CA PHE A 173 -4.81 14.12 -16.11
C PHE A 173 -4.42 14.86 -17.40
N LYS A 174 -5.26 14.76 -18.44
CA LYS A 174 -5.03 15.49 -19.70
C LYS A 174 -4.97 17.00 -19.46
N SER A 175 -5.93 17.55 -18.73
CA SER A 175 -5.99 18.99 -18.46
C SER A 175 -4.77 19.50 -17.68
N LEU A 176 -4.24 18.71 -16.74
CA LEU A 176 -3.02 19.03 -16.00
C LEU A 176 -1.79 19.02 -16.91
N LYS A 177 -1.66 18.04 -17.81
CA LYS A 177 -0.58 18.01 -18.80
C LYS A 177 -0.66 19.17 -19.79
N ASP A 178 -1.85 19.52 -20.26
CA ASP A 178 -2.07 20.62 -21.21
C ASP A 178 -1.62 21.98 -20.63
N ILE A 179 -1.63 22.15 -19.31
CA ILE A 179 -1.15 23.36 -18.63
C ILE A 179 0.27 23.24 -18.05
N GLY A 180 0.98 22.15 -18.39
CA GLY A 180 2.39 21.94 -18.04
C GLY A 180 2.65 21.27 -16.68
N ILE A 181 1.63 20.69 -16.04
CA ILE A 181 1.79 19.90 -14.80
C ILE A 181 1.99 18.43 -15.18
N ASN A 182 3.25 17.99 -15.15
CA ASN A 182 3.66 16.63 -15.47
C ASN A 182 4.00 15.82 -14.21
N LYS A 183 4.26 16.49 -13.09
CA LYS A 183 4.72 15.84 -11.86
C LYS A 183 3.87 16.19 -10.65
N GLN A 184 3.85 15.30 -9.67
CA GLN A 184 3.10 15.49 -8.43
C GLN A 184 3.60 16.70 -7.63
N SER A 185 4.92 16.96 -7.63
CA SER A 185 5.47 18.11 -6.92
C SER A 185 5.04 19.45 -7.53
N GLU A 186 4.93 19.52 -8.85
CA GLU A 186 4.43 20.69 -9.58
C GLU A 186 2.97 20.97 -9.20
N LEU A 187 2.13 19.93 -9.12
CA LEU A 187 0.75 20.06 -8.66
C LEU A 187 0.67 20.59 -7.21
N ARG A 188 1.50 20.06 -6.30
CA ARG A 188 1.51 20.48 -4.89
C ARG A 188 1.97 21.95 -4.74
N LYS A 189 2.95 22.39 -5.53
CA LYS A 189 3.47 23.76 -5.51
C LYS A 189 2.56 24.77 -6.24
N ALA A 190 1.70 24.32 -7.14
CA ALA A 190 0.80 25.20 -7.88
C ALA A 190 -0.22 25.88 -6.97
N ASP A 191 -0.45 27.17 -7.19
CA ASP A 191 -1.56 27.89 -6.56
C ASP A 191 -2.90 27.30 -7.04
N LEU A 192 -3.75 26.91 -6.09
CA LEU A 192 -5.00 26.22 -6.39
C LEU A 192 -5.95 27.08 -7.23
N ASN A 193 -6.04 28.37 -6.94
CA ASN A 193 -6.97 29.28 -7.62
C ASN A 193 -6.52 29.52 -9.06
N VAL A 194 -5.21 29.70 -9.27
CA VAL A 194 -4.61 29.81 -10.60
C VAL A 194 -4.78 28.51 -11.39
N LEU A 195 -4.49 27.36 -10.77
CA LEU A 195 -4.61 26.04 -11.39
C LEU A 195 -6.05 25.76 -11.82
N PHE A 196 -7.01 25.96 -10.91
CA PHE A 196 -8.43 25.80 -11.19
C PHE A 196 -8.87 26.71 -12.33
N HIS A 197 -8.46 27.98 -12.33
CA HIS A 197 -8.84 28.92 -13.37
C HIS A 197 -8.28 28.52 -14.75
N LYS A 198 -7.00 28.12 -14.83
CA LYS A 198 -6.37 27.64 -16.08
C LYS A 198 -7.10 26.43 -16.68
N ILE A 199 -7.49 25.47 -15.85
CA ILE A 199 -8.23 24.29 -16.31
C ILE A 199 -9.67 24.67 -16.72
N LYS A 200 -10.33 25.53 -15.93
CA LYS A 200 -11.69 26.02 -16.20
C LYS A 200 -11.76 26.80 -17.52
N SER A 201 -10.75 27.60 -17.84
CA SER A 201 -10.71 28.40 -19.07
C SER A 201 -10.31 27.58 -20.31
N GLY A 202 -9.42 26.60 -20.16
CA GLY A 202 -8.97 25.73 -21.25
C GLY A 202 -10.00 24.68 -21.72
N ASN A 203 -10.95 24.29 -20.86
CA ASN A 203 -11.96 23.27 -21.18
C ASN A 203 -13.39 23.78 -20.95
N SER A 204 -13.95 24.43 -21.97
CA SER A 204 -15.22 25.17 -21.88
C SER A 204 -16.50 24.33 -21.75
N LYS A 205 -16.43 22.98 -21.81
CA LYS A 205 -17.62 22.10 -21.78
C LYS A 205 -17.64 21.07 -20.63
N SER A 206 -16.50 20.61 -20.13
CA SER A 206 -16.42 19.48 -19.19
C SER A 206 -16.21 19.86 -17.71
N TYR A 207 -15.75 21.08 -17.43
CA TYR A 207 -15.21 21.45 -16.11
C TYR A 207 -15.84 22.68 -15.47
N LYS A 208 -17.15 22.82 -15.63
CA LYS A 208 -17.87 23.94 -15.02
C LYS A 208 -18.27 23.59 -13.59
N GLY A 209 -17.49 24.08 -12.62
CA GLY A 209 -18.02 24.31 -11.28
C GLY A 209 -17.13 23.89 -10.12
N VAL A 210 -17.71 24.05 -8.93
CA VAL A 210 -17.12 23.80 -7.61
C VAL A 210 -16.55 22.40 -7.44
N ARG A 211 -17.09 21.40 -8.16
CA ARG A 211 -16.61 20.01 -8.09
C ARG A 211 -15.16 19.89 -8.54
N LEU A 212 -14.75 20.58 -9.61
CA LEU A 212 -13.36 20.56 -10.05
C LEU A 212 -12.43 21.20 -9.01
N LEU A 213 -12.85 22.32 -8.40
CA LEU A 213 -12.09 22.98 -7.35
C LEU A 213 -11.81 22.03 -6.18
N PHE A 214 -12.83 21.29 -5.74
CA PHE A 214 -12.70 20.29 -4.69
C PHE A 214 -11.82 19.11 -5.13
N GLN A 215 -11.97 18.62 -6.35
CA GLN A 215 -11.14 17.55 -6.88
C GLN A 215 -9.66 17.93 -6.94
N LEU A 216 -9.33 19.14 -7.39
CA LEU A 216 -7.95 19.63 -7.44
C LEU A 216 -7.36 19.81 -6.04
N HIS A 217 -8.15 20.32 -5.08
CA HIS A 217 -7.73 20.39 -3.69
C HIS A 217 -7.46 18.99 -3.11
N CYS A 218 -8.39 18.06 -3.31
CA CYS A 218 -8.25 16.68 -2.84
C CYS A 218 -7.03 15.97 -3.45
N LEU A 219 -6.75 16.20 -4.73
CA LEU A 219 -5.55 15.67 -5.39
C LEU A 219 -4.28 16.25 -4.75
N ARG A 220 -4.24 17.55 -4.43
CA ARG A 220 -3.06 18.19 -3.80
C ARG A 220 -2.80 17.65 -2.38
N GLU A 221 -3.86 17.44 -1.62
CA GLU A 221 -3.80 17.04 -0.20
C GLU A 221 -3.91 15.52 0.04
N ASP A 222 -3.91 14.71 -1.02
CA ASP A 222 -4.06 13.24 -0.97
C ASP A 222 -5.30 12.79 -0.17
N THR A 223 -6.45 13.41 -0.46
CA THR A 223 -7.75 13.11 0.19
C THR A 223 -8.85 12.86 -0.87
N GLN A 224 -10.09 12.64 -0.44
CA GLN A 224 -11.23 12.45 -1.35
C GLN A 224 -12.36 13.45 -1.04
N VAL A 225 -13.07 13.87 -2.08
CA VAL A 225 -14.15 14.88 -1.99
C VAL A 225 -15.22 14.55 -0.94
N PRO A 226 -15.68 13.29 -0.76
CA PRO A 226 -16.64 12.94 0.29
C PRO A 226 -16.16 13.24 1.71
N TYR A 227 -14.85 13.27 1.95
CA TYR A 227 -14.26 13.53 3.26
C TYR A 227 -14.03 15.02 3.56
N LEU A 228 -14.29 15.92 2.61
CA LEU A 228 -14.21 17.35 2.85
C LEU A 228 -15.39 17.83 3.69
N SER A 229 -15.10 18.49 4.81
CA SER A 229 -16.14 19.17 5.62
C SER A 229 -16.80 20.30 4.84
N ASN A 230 -18.04 20.63 5.20
CA ASN A 230 -18.78 21.73 4.59
C ASN A 230 -18.04 23.07 4.74
N ASP A 231 -17.44 23.33 5.90
CA ASP A 231 -16.60 24.51 6.14
C ASP A 231 -15.39 24.57 5.21
N THR A 232 -14.77 23.43 4.90
CA THR A 232 -13.63 23.37 3.98
C THR A 232 -14.09 23.65 2.56
N LYS A 233 -15.20 23.07 2.13
CA LYS A 233 -15.81 23.35 0.81
C LYS A 233 -16.15 24.83 0.66
N GLN A 234 -16.76 25.45 1.68
CA GLN A 234 -17.10 26.86 1.66
C GLN A 234 -15.85 27.75 1.58
N ARG A 235 -14.84 27.50 2.43
CA ARG A 235 -13.57 28.24 2.40
C ARG A 235 -12.86 28.18 1.05
N LEU A 236 -12.88 27.04 0.37
CA LEU A 236 -12.31 26.90 -0.96
C LEU A 236 -13.04 27.78 -1.98
N VAL A 237 -14.38 27.79 -1.95
CA VAL A 237 -15.20 28.62 -2.83
C VAL A 237 -14.96 30.11 -2.56
N ASP A 238 -14.93 30.52 -1.30
CA ASP A 238 -14.71 31.92 -0.90
C ASP A 238 -13.32 32.39 -1.32
N SER A 239 -12.30 31.54 -1.13
CA SER A 239 -10.93 31.82 -1.58
C SER A 239 -10.87 32.04 -3.09
N TYR A 240 -11.52 31.17 -3.88
CA TYR A 240 -11.56 31.35 -5.33
C TYR A 240 -12.36 32.59 -5.73
N ASN A 241 -13.49 32.88 -5.09
CA ASN A 241 -14.32 34.04 -5.41
C ASN A 241 -13.59 35.35 -5.10
N PHE A 242 -12.82 35.40 -4.02
CA PHE A 242 -11.94 36.52 -3.74
C PHE A 242 -10.86 36.70 -4.82
N PHE A 243 -10.18 35.62 -5.19
CA PHE A 243 -9.21 35.62 -6.30
C PHE A 243 -9.86 36.08 -7.63
N ALA A 244 -11.04 35.56 -7.95
CA ALA A 244 -11.79 35.89 -9.15
C ALA A 244 -12.19 37.37 -9.18
N LYS A 245 -12.64 37.92 -8.04
CA LYS A 245 -12.97 39.35 -7.90
C LYS A 245 -11.76 40.24 -8.20
N ILE A 246 -10.59 39.92 -7.65
CA ILE A 246 -9.35 40.68 -7.90
C ILE A 246 -8.97 40.64 -9.39
N ARG A 247 -9.19 39.51 -10.05
CA ARG A 247 -8.78 39.28 -11.44
C ARG A 247 -9.85 39.60 -12.49
N GLY A 248 -11.04 40.04 -12.08
CA GLY A 248 -12.18 40.31 -12.97
C GLY A 248 -12.82 39.06 -13.58
N TYR A 249 -12.70 37.90 -12.94
CA TYR A 249 -13.29 36.64 -13.40
C TYR A 249 -14.67 36.39 -12.81
N ALA A 250 -15.48 35.58 -13.51
CA ALA A 250 -16.79 35.17 -13.01
C ALA A 250 -16.67 34.31 -11.72
N PRO A 251 -17.40 34.67 -10.64
CA PRO A 251 -17.41 33.92 -9.40
C PRO A 251 -18.10 32.55 -9.58
N LEU A 252 -17.90 31.68 -8.60
CA LEU A 252 -18.60 30.41 -8.46
C LEU A 252 -19.82 30.57 -7.57
N THR A 253 -20.92 29.94 -7.97
CA THR A 253 -22.10 29.74 -7.15
C THR A 253 -21.99 28.37 -6.47
N TYR A 254 -22.15 28.34 -5.15
CA TYR A 254 -22.21 27.11 -4.36
C TYR A 254 -23.44 27.19 -3.46
N MET A 255 -24.43 26.33 -3.71
CA MET A 255 -25.60 26.21 -2.84
C MET A 255 -25.52 24.91 -2.06
N PHE A 256 -25.75 24.98 -0.76
CA PHE A 256 -25.93 23.80 0.08
C PHE A 256 -27.29 23.17 -0.26
N TYR A 257 -27.29 21.86 -0.54
CA TYR A 257 -28.47 21.06 -0.32
C TYR A 257 -28.28 20.39 1.04
N SER A 258 -29.08 20.84 2.00
CA SER A 258 -29.22 20.27 3.33
C SER A 258 -29.64 18.81 3.25
#